data_AF-A0A813FSF2-F1
#
_entry.id   AF-A0A813FSF2-F1
#
_cell.length_a   1.000
_cell.length_b   1.000
_cell.length_c   1.000
_cell.angle_alpha   90.00
_cell.angle_beta   90.00
_cell.angle_gamma   90.00
#
_symmetry.space_group_name_H-M   'P 1'
#
loop_
_entity.id
_entity.type
_entity.pdbx_description
1 polymer ?
#
loop_
_entity_poly.entity_id
_entity_poly.type
_entity_poly.pdbx_seq_one_letter_code
_entity_poly.pdbx_strand_id
1 'polypeptide(L)'
;MTYDNYIRTGDTLTNVTGPLSYAFSTYKIQKTPGFPAPTVQHTNPREETPPDVKGRLIIAGFNVLNYFSGDNPGVAFSSSLNRGASNADEFAKQRKKTLSAISLVHAAVVGLLEIENDGFGVGSAVQDIVDGLKTATAPLTYTAVKFNVTNDKIGTEAIANAIIYQPKLVSIVGKAILDSSVDPMFRSNNRPTLAVTFKEASSDNEFTVVINHLKSKGSSCAKCCADPDSTFVGNCNGVRTNVAKAIGKWLKTHPTGSTTDDILIIGDLNSYHYETPIQTLITEFGYVDVIDKFTPKETASSYVYAGLAGYLDHALASSTLMRNITVVMAWKINADENRALDYNTEYKSASQVTSLYNDGPFRSSDHDPIIIGLYTPLAPVATTMAPRSVTVTKVKGTMALDVPSCKAFTQRAGAVGAVAAGIANASGVDMKSLEVALTCSRRLTSEGLFARRLRAVNGAYEITVPEGSATITADSVSSAITTAGSDGLTTKIAAAMTAVGITDIAVKVNSISTPTAITFKAEVAATTTTTSEISATKAGSQTEVAGTTTKATSSTEVAATTTRATSSTANMQASSLALAVLFSAVAFASV
;
A
#
# COMPACT_ATOMS: atom_id res chain seq x y z
N MET A 1 0.99 -7.94 20.97
CA MET A 1 1.17 -7.20 19.72
C MET A 1 2.48 -7.64 19.12
N THR A 2 2.44 -7.99 17.85
CA THR A 2 3.59 -8.23 16.97
C THR A 2 3.31 -7.48 15.67
N TYR A 3 4.21 -7.53 14.69
CA TYR A 3 3.96 -6.96 13.38
C TYR A 3 2.72 -7.57 12.70
N ASP A 4 2.55 -8.89 12.79
CA ASP A 4 1.40 -9.62 12.20
C ASP A 4 0.15 -9.63 13.11
N ASN A 5 0.31 -9.40 14.41
CA ASN A 5 -0.77 -9.26 15.37
C ASN A 5 -0.79 -7.82 15.89
N TYR A 6 -1.16 -6.91 15.00
CA TYR A 6 -1.13 -5.47 15.19
C TYR A 6 -2.44 -4.95 15.83
N ILE A 7 -2.44 -3.67 16.20
CA ILE A 7 -3.64 -2.92 16.59
C ILE A 7 -3.53 -1.58 15.89
N ARG A 8 -4.58 -1.18 15.16
CA ARG A 8 -4.65 0.10 14.45
C ARG A 8 -5.69 1.01 15.05
N THR A 9 -5.52 2.31 14.85
CA THR A 9 -6.60 3.27 15.09
C THR A 9 -7.79 2.87 14.19
N GLY A 10 -9.01 2.88 14.73
CA GLY A 10 -10.20 2.39 14.04
C GLY A 10 -10.49 0.90 14.23
N ASP A 11 -9.61 0.12 14.86
CA ASP A 11 -9.94 -1.25 15.31
C ASP A 11 -10.88 -1.24 16.51
N THR A 12 -11.72 -2.26 16.62
CA THR A 12 -12.63 -2.44 17.75
C THR A 12 -12.03 -3.42 18.76
N LEU A 13 -11.86 -2.97 20.00
CA LEU A 13 -11.44 -3.84 21.10
C LEU A 13 -12.66 -4.28 21.91
N THR A 14 -12.81 -5.59 22.08
CA THR A 14 -13.85 -6.20 22.93
C THR A 14 -13.22 -6.89 24.14
N ASN A 15 -14.01 -7.09 25.20
CA ASN A 15 -13.55 -7.69 26.46
C ASN A 15 -12.35 -6.95 27.08
N VAL A 16 -12.31 -5.62 26.95
CA VAL A 16 -11.29 -4.80 27.58
C VAL A 16 -11.53 -4.78 29.08
N THR A 17 -10.64 -5.41 29.85
CA THR A 17 -10.73 -5.45 31.31
C THR A 17 -9.36 -5.22 31.91
N GLY A 18 -9.30 -4.40 32.95
CA GLY A 18 -8.06 -4.11 33.67
C GLY A 18 -8.26 -2.95 34.64
N PRO A 19 -7.24 -2.62 35.45
CA PRO A 19 -7.29 -1.48 36.33
C PRO A 19 -7.48 -0.18 35.55
N LEU A 20 -8.45 0.63 35.97
CA LEU A 20 -8.63 1.99 35.46
C LEU A 20 -7.63 2.91 36.17
N SER A 21 -6.82 3.62 35.40
CA SER A 21 -5.84 4.59 35.89
C SER A 21 -6.11 5.95 35.27
N TYR A 22 -5.71 7.03 35.95
CA TYR A 22 -5.77 8.39 35.42
C TYR A 22 -4.35 8.96 35.33
N ALA A 23 -3.89 9.24 34.11
CA ALA A 23 -2.56 9.79 33.85
C ALA A 23 -2.55 10.58 32.53
N PHE A 24 -1.70 11.61 32.44
CA PHE A 24 -1.64 12.52 31.27
C PHE A 24 -3.02 13.07 30.90
N SER A 25 -3.79 13.47 31.92
CA SER A 25 -5.15 14.03 31.79
C SER A 25 -6.16 13.13 31.07
N THR A 26 -5.94 11.80 31.05
CA THR A 26 -6.83 10.83 30.42
C THR A 26 -7.01 9.59 31.30
N TYR A 27 -8.20 8.98 31.24
CA TYR A 27 -8.46 7.66 31.82
C TYR A 27 -7.92 6.56 30.90
N LYS A 28 -7.19 5.60 31.45
CA LYS A 28 -6.58 4.49 30.71
C LYS A 28 -6.82 3.17 31.43
N ILE A 29 -7.28 2.17 30.69
CA ILE A 29 -7.33 0.79 31.17
C ILE A 29 -5.93 0.18 30.95
N GLN A 30 -5.31 -0.26 32.04
CA GLN A 30 -3.96 -0.81 32.00
C GLN A 30 -3.98 -2.29 31.68
N LYS A 31 -3.06 -2.72 30.80
CA LYS A 31 -2.79 -4.14 30.60
C LYS A 31 -1.96 -4.66 31.78
N THR A 32 -2.62 -5.34 32.71
CA THR A 32 -1.98 -5.90 33.90
C THR A 32 -2.02 -7.42 33.87
N PRO A 33 -0.94 -8.13 34.26
CA PRO A 33 -0.98 -9.59 34.41
C PRO A 33 -2.16 -10.03 35.29
N GLY A 34 -2.84 -11.11 34.90
CA GLY A 34 -4.02 -11.63 35.60
C GLY A 34 -5.37 -11.19 35.02
N PHE A 35 -5.39 -10.21 34.11
CA PHE A 35 -6.58 -9.87 33.32
C PHE A 35 -6.52 -10.47 31.91
N PRO A 36 -7.65 -10.88 31.32
CA PRO A 36 -7.69 -11.39 29.95
C PRO A 36 -7.25 -10.30 28.97
N ALA A 37 -6.52 -10.69 27.93
CA ALA A 37 -6.19 -9.77 26.84
C ALA A 37 -7.49 -9.37 26.09
N PRO A 38 -7.62 -8.10 25.67
CA PRO A 38 -8.75 -7.71 24.84
C PRO A 38 -8.72 -8.48 23.52
N THR A 39 -9.90 -8.77 22.99
CA THR A 39 -10.04 -9.34 21.65
C THR A 39 -10.07 -8.20 20.63
N VAL A 40 -9.11 -8.21 19.72
CA VAL A 40 -9.00 -7.24 18.62
C VAL A 40 -9.89 -7.71 17.48
N GLN A 41 -10.82 -6.86 17.07
CA GLN A 41 -11.55 -6.99 15.82
C GLN A 41 -10.98 -5.97 14.83
N HIS A 42 -10.39 -6.47 13.74
CA HIS A 42 -9.80 -5.62 12.71
C HIS A 42 -10.86 -4.95 11.84
N THR A 43 -11.49 -3.91 12.39
CA THR A 43 -12.45 -3.06 11.68
C THR A 43 -11.77 -2.02 10.80
N ASN A 44 -10.45 -1.82 10.95
CA ASN A 44 -9.60 -1.10 10.01
C ASN A 44 -8.43 -2.02 9.59
N PRO A 45 -8.64 -2.99 8.68
CA PRO A 45 -7.59 -3.88 8.22
C PRO A 45 -6.57 -3.15 7.35
N ARG A 46 -5.32 -3.63 7.36
CA ARG A 46 -4.24 -3.09 6.51
C ARG A 46 -4.57 -3.17 5.02
N GLU A 47 -4.24 -2.11 4.30
CA GLU A 47 -4.27 -2.06 2.83
C GLU A 47 -2.93 -2.57 2.27
N GLU A 48 -2.81 -3.87 2.03
CA GLU A 48 -1.54 -4.52 1.63
C GLU A 48 -0.95 -4.02 0.30
N THR A 49 -1.78 -3.45 -0.56
CA THR A 49 -1.37 -2.83 -1.83
C THR A 49 -1.84 -1.39 -1.90
N PRO A 50 -1.13 -0.52 -2.64
CA PRO A 50 -1.59 0.84 -2.87
C PRO A 50 -3.00 0.89 -3.44
N PRO A 51 -3.75 1.97 -3.17
CA PRO A 51 -5.04 2.21 -3.80
C PRO A 51 -4.91 2.23 -5.33
N ASP A 52 -5.92 1.69 -5.99
CA ASP A 52 -5.98 1.61 -7.45
C ASP A 52 -6.36 2.97 -8.05
N VAL A 53 -5.38 3.88 -8.08
CA VAL A 53 -5.60 5.29 -8.45
C VAL A 53 -5.73 5.56 -9.96
N LYS A 54 -6.05 4.55 -10.79
CA LYS A 54 -6.31 4.62 -12.26
C LYS A 54 -5.80 5.89 -12.98
N GLY A 55 -4.68 5.85 -13.68
CA GLY A 55 -4.23 6.99 -14.49
C GLY A 55 -3.08 6.60 -15.40
N ARG A 56 -2.79 7.43 -16.41
CA ARG A 56 -1.57 7.24 -17.24
C ARG A 56 -0.32 7.61 -16.47
N LEU A 57 -0.43 8.63 -15.62
CA LEU A 57 0.59 9.01 -14.66
C LEU A 57 0.03 8.90 -13.25
N ILE A 58 0.86 8.41 -12.34
CA ILE A 58 0.60 8.44 -10.91
C ILE A 58 1.55 9.46 -10.29
N ILE A 59 1.03 10.39 -9.50
CA ILE A 59 1.82 11.37 -8.76
C ILE A 59 1.61 11.11 -7.27
N ALA A 60 2.69 11.14 -6.48
CA ALA A 60 2.61 10.92 -5.05
C ALA A 60 3.31 12.03 -4.24
N GLY A 61 2.78 12.31 -3.06
CA GLY A 61 3.44 13.13 -2.03
C GLY A 61 3.62 12.28 -0.77
N PHE A 62 4.83 12.27 -0.21
CA PHE A 62 5.14 11.40 0.92
C PHE A 62 6.13 12.04 1.90
N ASN A 63 5.66 12.32 3.12
CA ASN A 63 6.53 12.60 4.26
C ASN A 63 7.14 11.29 4.77
N VAL A 64 8.46 11.18 4.73
CA VAL A 64 9.19 9.94 5.01
C VAL A 64 9.79 9.87 6.42
N LEU A 65 9.30 10.72 7.34
CA LEU A 65 9.64 10.72 8.77
C LEU A 65 11.14 10.90 9.03
N ASN A 66 11.67 12.09 8.71
CA ASN A 66 13.08 12.45 8.89
C ASN A 66 14.05 11.37 8.36
N TYR A 67 14.15 11.23 7.04
CA TYR A 67 15.07 10.28 6.41
C TYR A 67 16.49 10.85 6.38
N PHE A 68 17.30 10.47 7.37
CA PHE A 68 18.70 10.85 7.53
C PHE A 68 19.58 9.64 7.25
N SER A 69 20.47 9.75 6.25
CA SER A 69 21.29 8.64 5.77
C SER A 69 22.59 8.42 6.54
N GLY A 70 22.91 9.33 7.47
CA GLY A 70 24.12 9.27 8.28
C GLY A 70 25.30 9.96 7.60
N ASP A 71 26.50 9.67 8.11
CA ASP A 71 27.71 10.42 7.80
C ASP A 71 28.05 10.53 6.31
N ASN A 72 28.37 11.76 5.89
CA ASN A 72 28.93 12.16 4.60
C ASN A 72 28.05 11.87 3.36
N PRO A 73 27.40 12.90 2.76
CA PRO A 73 27.44 14.32 3.10
C PRO A 73 26.54 14.71 4.28
N GLY A 74 25.75 13.75 4.79
CA GLY A 74 24.84 13.94 5.92
C GLY A 74 25.56 14.09 7.25
N VAL A 75 24.76 14.24 8.31
CA VAL A 75 25.21 14.33 9.69
C VAL A 75 25.34 12.94 10.31
N ALA A 76 26.33 12.75 11.17
CA ALA A 76 26.48 11.54 11.95
C ALA A 76 25.18 11.17 12.67
N PHE A 77 24.88 9.87 12.76
CA PHE A 77 23.73 9.40 13.53
C PHE A 77 23.74 9.86 14.99
N SER A 78 24.94 10.03 15.58
CA SER A 78 25.14 10.53 16.94
C SER A 78 25.05 12.06 17.08
N SER A 79 24.89 12.79 15.98
CA SER A 79 24.81 14.25 15.99
C SER A 79 23.49 14.73 16.60
N SER A 80 23.53 15.81 17.37
CA SER A 80 22.29 16.48 17.84
C SER A 80 21.49 17.14 16.72
N LEU A 81 22.08 17.27 15.53
CA LEU A 81 21.39 17.75 14.32
C LEU A 81 20.63 16.64 13.59
N ASN A 82 20.92 15.36 13.90
CA ASN A 82 20.20 14.24 13.33
C ASN A 82 18.78 14.21 13.88
N ARG A 83 17.80 14.07 12.99
CA ARG A 83 16.37 13.99 13.35
C ARG A 83 15.75 12.64 12.98
N GLY A 84 16.50 11.77 12.31
CA GLY A 84 16.06 10.47 11.82
C GLY A 84 16.50 9.31 12.73
N ALA A 85 16.85 8.19 12.11
CA ALA A 85 17.39 7.02 12.79
C ALA A 85 18.61 7.34 13.66
N SER A 86 18.66 6.76 14.87
CA SER A 86 19.72 7.04 15.85
C SER A 86 21.02 6.26 15.57
N ASN A 87 20.98 5.30 14.64
CA ASN A 87 22.11 4.46 14.25
C ASN A 87 21.88 3.78 12.88
N ALA A 88 22.92 3.13 12.37
CA ALA A 88 22.91 2.47 11.06
C ALA A 88 21.89 1.31 10.96
N ASP A 89 21.62 0.59 12.05
CA ASP A 89 20.67 -0.53 12.03
C ASP A 89 19.23 -0.02 11.90
N GLU A 90 18.90 1.06 12.61
CA GLU A 90 17.62 1.76 12.47
C GLU A 90 17.46 2.40 11.09
N PHE A 91 18.53 3.01 10.56
CA PHE A 91 18.50 3.56 9.21
C PHE A 91 18.26 2.46 8.17
N ALA A 92 18.95 1.32 8.27
CA ALA A 92 18.71 0.18 7.39
C ALA A 92 17.25 -0.31 7.44
N LYS A 93 16.62 -0.25 8.63
CA LYS A 93 15.20 -0.58 8.82
C LYS A 93 14.27 0.45 8.19
N GLN A 94 14.50 1.74 8.42
CA GLN A 94 13.74 2.85 7.84
C GLN A 94 13.83 2.80 6.32
N ARG A 95 15.04 2.70 5.78
CA ARG A 95 15.35 2.56 4.35
C ARG A 95 14.52 1.48 3.69
N LYS A 96 14.50 0.26 4.24
CA LYS A 96 13.69 -0.83 3.66
C LYS A 96 12.20 -0.50 3.61
N LYS A 97 11.63 0.02 4.69
CA LYS A 97 10.21 0.40 4.75
C LYS A 97 9.87 1.51 3.75
N THR A 98 10.68 2.57 3.69
CA THR A 98 10.51 3.69 2.77
C THR A 98 10.61 3.25 1.30
N LEU A 99 11.63 2.44 0.98
CA LEU A 99 11.77 1.87 -0.36
C LEU A 99 10.60 0.94 -0.72
N SER A 100 10.13 0.10 0.21
CA SER A 100 8.95 -0.75 0.01
C SER A 100 7.72 0.09 -0.30
N ALA A 101 7.46 1.16 0.45
CA ALA A 101 6.31 2.04 0.22
C ALA A 101 6.38 2.73 -1.15
N ILE A 102 7.51 3.35 -1.49
CA ILE A 102 7.66 4.05 -2.78
C ILE A 102 7.60 3.07 -3.95
N SER A 103 8.25 1.91 -3.82
CA SER A 103 8.33 0.91 -4.90
C SER A 103 6.99 0.26 -5.23
N LEU A 104 6.00 0.23 -4.33
CA LEU A 104 4.71 -0.36 -4.62
C LEU A 104 3.79 0.60 -5.40
N VAL A 105 3.97 1.92 -5.25
CA VAL A 105 3.09 2.94 -5.84
C VAL A 105 3.34 3.13 -7.35
N HIS A 106 4.57 2.87 -7.82
CA HIS A 106 4.96 3.05 -9.24
C HIS A 106 4.70 4.47 -9.79
N ALA A 107 4.82 5.50 -8.95
CA ALA A 107 4.54 6.88 -9.34
C ALA A 107 5.48 7.40 -10.44
N ALA A 108 4.97 8.14 -11.41
CA ALA A 108 5.79 8.88 -12.37
C ALA A 108 6.61 9.98 -11.69
N VAL A 109 6.05 10.64 -10.66
CA VAL A 109 6.71 11.67 -9.85
C VAL A 109 6.36 11.45 -8.38
N VAL A 110 7.35 11.52 -7.50
CA VAL A 110 7.18 11.49 -6.04
C VAL A 110 7.78 12.76 -5.44
N GLY A 111 6.96 13.54 -4.75
CA GLY A 111 7.41 14.58 -3.82
C GLY A 111 7.74 13.95 -2.47
N LEU A 112 8.97 14.12 -2.03
CA LEU A 112 9.46 13.60 -0.75
C LEU A 112 9.62 14.75 0.24
N LEU A 113 9.15 14.54 1.46
CA LEU A 113 9.24 15.51 2.55
C LEU A 113 10.01 14.89 3.70
N GLU A 114 10.69 15.74 4.48
CA GLU A 114 11.57 15.31 5.57
C GLU A 114 12.77 14.48 5.11
N ILE A 115 13.32 14.81 3.94
CA ILE A 115 14.62 14.29 3.51
C ILE A 115 15.71 15.13 4.17
N GLU A 116 16.80 14.50 4.62
CA GLU A 116 17.98 15.24 5.09
C GLU A 116 18.48 16.25 4.04
N ASN A 117 18.83 17.46 4.49
CA ASN A 117 19.28 18.54 3.61
C ASN A 117 20.80 18.48 3.38
N ASP A 118 21.24 17.41 2.74
CA ASP A 118 22.64 17.03 2.49
C ASP A 118 23.01 17.00 0.99
N GLY A 119 22.11 17.45 0.12
CA GLY A 119 22.35 17.65 -1.30
C GLY A 119 21.70 16.59 -2.21
N PHE A 120 22.15 16.54 -3.46
CA PHE A 120 21.59 15.67 -4.52
C PHE A 120 22.61 14.68 -5.11
N GLY A 121 23.80 14.61 -4.50
CA GLY A 121 24.95 13.87 -4.99
C GLY A 121 25.04 12.46 -4.40
N VAL A 122 26.13 11.77 -4.72
CA VAL A 122 26.44 10.46 -4.13
C VAL A 122 26.47 10.57 -2.61
N GLY A 123 25.82 9.60 -1.94
CA GLY A 123 25.74 9.53 -0.49
C GLY A 123 24.62 10.37 0.13
N SER A 124 24.01 11.30 -0.61
CA SER A 124 22.93 12.12 -0.07
C SER A 124 21.65 11.32 0.15
N ALA A 125 20.82 11.71 1.12
CA ALA A 125 19.61 10.99 1.50
C ALA A 125 18.65 10.75 0.33
N VAL A 126 18.42 11.75 -0.52
CA VAL A 126 17.58 11.59 -1.72
C VAL A 126 18.22 10.62 -2.74
N GLN A 127 19.54 10.64 -2.88
CA GLN A 127 20.24 9.76 -3.82
C GLN A 127 20.27 8.31 -3.31
N ASP A 128 20.36 8.09 -1.99
CA ASP A 128 20.21 6.76 -1.40
C ASP A 128 18.85 6.12 -1.71
N ILE A 129 17.76 6.91 -1.67
CA ILE A 129 16.43 6.44 -2.09
C ILE A 129 16.43 6.06 -3.57
N VAL A 130 16.97 6.90 -4.45
CA VAL A 130 17.06 6.62 -5.89
C VAL A 130 17.85 5.34 -6.17
N ASP A 131 19.01 5.18 -5.53
CA ASP A 131 19.87 4.01 -5.70
C ASP A 131 19.23 2.74 -5.12
N GLY A 132 18.51 2.87 -4.00
CA GLY A 132 17.72 1.80 -3.40
C GLY A 132 16.59 1.32 -4.30
N LEU A 133 15.84 2.23 -4.92
CA LEU A 133 14.75 1.87 -5.85
C LEU A 133 15.27 1.19 -7.12
N LYS A 134 16.47 1.56 -7.58
CA LYS A 134 17.13 0.93 -8.73
C LYS A 134 17.58 -0.50 -8.44
N THR A 135 17.86 -0.83 -7.20
CA THR A 135 18.41 -2.14 -6.77
C THR A 135 17.38 -3.05 -6.10
N ALA A 136 16.13 -2.60 -5.98
CA ALA A 136 15.02 -3.40 -5.44
C ALA A 136 14.67 -4.60 -6.35
N THR A 137 13.96 -5.58 -5.78
CA THR A 137 13.54 -6.82 -6.48
C THR A 137 12.69 -6.55 -7.73
N ALA A 138 11.94 -5.44 -7.74
CA ALA A 138 11.25 -4.90 -8.91
C ALA A 138 11.79 -3.48 -9.17
N PRO A 139 12.91 -3.35 -9.91
CA PRO A 139 13.64 -2.10 -9.95
C PRO A 139 12.88 -1.02 -10.73
N LEU A 140 12.79 0.16 -10.14
CA LEU A 140 12.26 1.36 -10.78
C LEU A 140 13.40 2.35 -11.02
N THR A 141 13.43 2.95 -12.20
CA THR A 141 14.46 3.94 -12.52
C THR A 141 13.93 5.33 -12.22
N TYR A 142 14.31 5.85 -11.06
CA TYR A 142 14.06 7.24 -10.68
C TYR A 142 15.31 8.11 -10.90
N THR A 143 15.09 9.41 -10.93
CA THR A 143 16.13 10.44 -10.90
C THR A 143 15.68 11.56 -9.97
N ALA A 144 16.58 12.04 -9.11
CA ALA A 144 16.32 13.20 -8.27
C ALA A 144 16.36 14.50 -9.10
N VAL A 145 15.40 15.39 -8.88
CA VAL A 145 15.43 16.73 -9.46
C VAL A 145 16.47 17.56 -8.71
N LYS A 146 17.51 17.98 -9.42
CA LYS A 146 18.57 18.86 -8.88
C LYS A 146 18.17 20.31 -9.06
N PHE A 147 18.31 21.13 -8.02
CA PHE A 147 18.08 22.58 -8.11
C PHE A 147 19.41 23.33 -8.07
N ASN A 148 19.45 24.52 -8.67
CA ASN A 148 20.63 25.38 -8.58
C ASN A 148 20.55 26.21 -7.29
N VAL A 149 21.19 25.71 -6.24
CA VAL A 149 21.16 26.31 -4.89
C VAL A 149 22.56 26.33 -4.28
N THR A 150 22.78 27.25 -3.35
CA THR A 150 24.06 27.38 -2.67
C THR A 150 24.38 26.12 -1.87
N ASN A 151 25.58 25.57 -2.06
CA ASN A 151 26.08 24.36 -1.39
C ASN A 151 25.17 23.12 -1.56
N ASP A 152 24.40 23.04 -2.65
CA ASP A 152 23.42 21.99 -2.90
C ASP A 152 22.32 21.86 -1.83
N LYS A 153 22.13 22.86 -0.96
CA LYS A 153 21.11 22.83 0.12
C LYS A 153 19.86 23.61 -0.22
N ILE A 154 18.70 23.01 0.04
CA ILE A 154 17.40 23.64 -0.14
C ILE A 154 17.02 24.37 1.16
N GLY A 155 17.19 25.69 1.15
CA GLY A 155 16.97 26.51 2.35
C GLY A 155 17.99 26.20 3.45
N THR A 156 17.62 26.44 4.71
CA THR A 156 18.55 26.38 5.85
C THR A 156 18.23 25.31 6.88
N GLU A 157 17.06 24.67 6.78
CA GLU A 157 16.64 23.64 7.74
C GLU A 157 17.39 22.31 7.51
N ALA A 158 17.51 21.49 8.55
CA ALA A 158 18.16 20.18 8.48
C ALA A 158 17.38 19.18 7.60
N ILE A 159 16.09 19.44 7.37
CA ILE A 159 15.23 18.69 6.46
C ILE A 159 14.80 19.55 5.28
N ALA A 160 14.65 18.94 4.12
CA ALA A 160 14.27 19.56 2.88
C ALA A 160 13.14 18.79 2.18
N ASN A 161 12.51 19.48 1.23
CA ASN A 161 11.69 18.84 0.22
C ASN A 161 12.60 18.31 -0.90
N ALA A 162 12.21 17.20 -1.52
CA ALA A 162 12.86 16.67 -2.70
C ALA A 162 11.81 16.15 -3.70
N ILE A 163 12.23 16.00 -4.96
CA ILE A 163 11.39 15.40 -6.01
C ILE A 163 12.21 14.33 -6.70
N ILE A 164 11.65 13.13 -6.84
CA ILE A 164 12.16 12.09 -7.72
C ILE A 164 11.15 11.79 -8.82
N TYR A 165 11.60 11.48 -10.02
CA TYR A 165 10.72 11.17 -11.15
C TYR A 165 11.27 10.01 -11.98
N GLN A 166 10.40 9.33 -12.73
CA GLN A 166 10.79 8.30 -13.67
C GLN A 166 11.02 8.89 -15.07
N PRO A 167 12.26 8.96 -15.59
CA PRO A 167 12.55 9.61 -16.87
C PRO A 167 11.92 8.94 -18.09
N LYS A 168 11.46 7.69 -17.96
CA LYS A 168 10.71 6.99 -19.01
C LYS A 168 9.27 7.49 -19.16
N LEU A 169 8.70 8.11 -18.12
CA LEU A 169 7.31 8.53 -18.08
C LEU A 169 7.16 10.04 -18.25
N VAL A 170 8.14 10.81 -17.76
CA VAL A 170 8.12 12.28 -17.83
C VAL A 170 9.51 12.86 -18.01
N SER A 171 9.58 14.04 -18.63
CA SER A 171 10.78 14.88 -18.72
C SER A 171 10.55 16.25 -18.09
N ILE A 172 11.59 16.86 -17.51
CA ILE A 172 11.49 18.20 -16.91
C ILE A 172 11.47 19.26 -18.00
N VAL A 173 10.49 20.16 -17.95
CA VAL A 173 10.39 21.36 -18.79
C VAL A 173 11.04 22.56 -18.09
N GLY A 174 10.74 22.73 -16.80
CA GLY A 174 11.21 23.85 -16.01
C GLY A 174 11.09 23.59 -14.52
N LYS A 175 11.83 24.34 -13.71
CA LYS A 175 11.87 24.17 -12.24
C LYS A 175 12.17 25.49 -11.55
N ALA A 176 11.61 25.69 -10.36
CA ALA A 176 11.79 26.90 -9.57
C ALA A 176 11.64 26.63 -8.07
N ILE A 177 12.18 27.53 -7.26
CA ILE A 177 12.10 27.49 -5.79
C ILE A 177 11.42 28.77 -5.31
N LEU A 178 10.53 28.64 -4.34
CA LEU A 178 9.99 29.75 -3.57
C LEU A 178 10.54 29.70 -2.15
N ASP A 179 11.22 30.78 -1.77
CA ASP A 179 11.75 31.04 -0.43
C ASP A 179 11.71 32.55 -0.12
N SER A 180 12.33 32.98 0.98
CA SER A 180 12.37 34.38 1.42
C SER A 180 13.05 35.34 0.44
N SER A 181 13.88 34.85 -0.48
CA SER A 181 14.52 35.67 -1.50
C SER A 181 13.57 36.05 -2.64
N VAL A 182 12.51 35.24 -2.84
CA VAL A 182 11.49 35.43 -3.88
C VAL A 182 10.30 36.21 -3.35
N ASP A 183 9.77 35.84 -2.17
CA ASP A 183 8.71 36.60 -1.52
C ASP A 183 8.98 36.69 0.00
N PRO A 184 9.05 37.91 0.59
CA PRO A 184 9.35 38.08 2.01
C PRO A 184 8.26 37.53 2.95
N MET A 185 7.05 37.23 2.45
CA MET A 185 6.04 36.48 3.21
C MET A 185 6.51 35.06 3.52
N PHE A 186 7.38 34.49 2.68
CA PHE A 186 7.98 33.18 2.85
C PHE A 186 9.18 33.23 3.80
N ARG A 187 8.94 33.26 5.11
CA ARG A 187 10.02 33.40 6.11
C ARG A 187 11.04 32.26 6.04
N SER A 188 12.30 32.55 6.33
CA SER A 188 13.46 31.64 6.20
C SER A 188 13.43 30.36 7.04
N ASN A 189 12.60 30.29 8.08
CA ASN A 189 12.42 29.09 8.91
C ASN A 189 11.33 28.14 8.38
N ASN A 190 10.85 28.36 7.14
CA ASN A 190 10.04 27.42 6.39
C ASN A 190 10.94 26.65 5.41
N ARG A 191 10.58 25.39 5.15
CA ARG A 191 11.22 24.63 4.07
C ARG A 191 10.77 25.20 2.72
N PRO A 192 11.70 25.57 1.82
CA PRO A 192 11.34 26.12 0.53
C PRO A 192 10.36 25.25 -0.26
N THR A 193 9.49 25.90 -1.01
CA THR A 193 8.55 25.24 -1.93
C THR A 193 9.24 24.96 -3.24
N LEU A 194 9.08 23.74 -3.78
CA LEU A 194 9.69 23.31 -5.02
C LEU A 194 8.62 23.18 -6.10
N ALA A 195 8.76 23.88 -7.23
CA ALA A 195 7.90 23.69 -8.39
C ALA A 195 8.69 23.07 -9.55
N VAL A 196 8.15 22.04 -10.19
CA VAL A 196 8.72 21.42 -11.38
C VAL A 196 7.61 21.15 -12.38
N THR A 197 7.75 21.69 -13.59
CA THR A 197 6.90 21.33 -14.71
C THR A 197 7.47 20.11 -15.41
N PHE A 198 6.61 19.12 -15.59
CA PHE A 198 6.90 17.89 -16.31
C PHE A 198 6.10 17.84 -17.60
N LYS A 199 6.71 17.32 -18.65
CA LYS A 199 6.06 16.89 -19.88
C LYS A 199 5.92 15.38 -19.86
N GLU A 200 4.72 14.88 -20.11
CA GLU A 200 4.45 13.45 -20.23
C GLU A 200 5.14 12.84 -21.46
N ALA A 201 5.69 11.63 -21.36
CA ALA A 201 6.39 10.99 -22.48
C ALA A 201 5.43 10.47 -23.57
N SER A 202 4.21 10.09 -23.21
CA SER A 202 3.22 9.51 -24.14
C SER A 202 2.28 10.55 -24.77
N SER A 203 2.43 11.84 -24.45
CA SER A 203 1.61 12.92 -25.00
C SER A 203 2.37 14.26 -24.97
N ASP A 204 1.73 15.35 -25.38
CA ASP A 204 2.29 16.70 -25.19
C ASP A 204 1.75 17.40 -23.93
N ASN A 205 1.10 16.66 -23.03
CA ASN A 205 0.58 17.22 -21.79
C ASN A 205 1.72 17.69 -20.88
N GLU A 206 1.61 18.91 -20.38
CA GLU A 206 2.48 19.47 -19.36
C GLU A 206 1.69 19.77 -18.09
N PHE A 207 2.30 19.46 -16.94
CA PHE A 207 1.73 19.77 -15.62
C PHE A 207 2.84 20.18 -14.66
N THR A 208 2.52 21.05 -13.71
CA THR A 208 3.44 21.53 -12.68
C THR A 208 3.11 20.88 -11.35
N VAL A 209 4.09 20.18 -10.76
CA VAL A 209 4.01 19.65 -9.40
C VAL A 209 4.71 20.61 -8.45
N VAL A 210 4.04 20.99 -7.37
CA VAL A 210 4.50 21.94 -6.36
C VAL A 210 4.56 21.24 -5.00
N ILE A 211 5.77 20.93 -4.53
CA ILE A 211 6.02 20.22 -3.27
C ILE A 211 6.26 21.20 -2.13
N ASN A 212 5.53 21.00 -1.04
CA ASN A 212 5.52 21.90 0.11
C ASN A 212 5.62 21.12 1.42
N HIS A 213 6.30 21.71 2.40
CA HIS A 213 6.26 21.27 3.79
C HIS A 213 6.17 22.50 4.69
N LEU A 214 4.96 22.97 4.99
CA LEU A 214 4.76 24.20 5.75
C LEU A 214 5.15 24.03 7.22
N LYS A 215 5.36 25.13 7.96
CA LYS A 215 5.82 25.11 9.35
C LYS A 215 4.96 24.20 10.23
N SER A 216 5.62 23.34 11.02
CA SER A 216 4.95 22.40 11.93
C SER A 216 4.13 23.09 13.02
N LYS A 217 2.94 22.55 13.27
CA LYS A 217 2.01 22.95 14.36
C LYS A 217 2.59 22.78 15.76
N GLY A 218 3.56 21.87 15.93
CA GLY A 218 4.15 21.53 17.23
C GLY A 218 5.36 22.38 17.62
N SER A 219 5.99 23.04 16.65
CA SER A 219 7.17 23.89 16.88
C SER A 219 6.80 25.35 17.05
N SER A 220 7.59 26.10 17.83
CA SER A 220 7.39 27.55 17.94
C SER A 220 7.83 28.28 16.66
N CYS A 221 7.28 29.47 16.47
CA CYS A 221 7.71 30.45 15.48
C CYS A 221 7.58 31.85 16.07
N ALA A 222 8.24 32.83 15.43
CA ALA A 222 8.03 34.22 15.77
C ALA A 222 6.55 34.58 15.55
N LYS A 223 5.86 35.07 16.59
CA LYS A 223 4.50 35.59 16.47
C LYS A 223 4.47 36.68 15.41
N CYS A 224 3.67 36.50 14.37
CA CYS A 224 3.49 37.47 13.28
C CYS A 224 2.09 37.33 12.68
N CYS A 225 1.79 38.18 11.70
CA CYS A 225 0.84 37.83 10.64
C CYS A 225 -0.64 37.79 11.05
N ALA A 226 -1.01 38.53 12.11
CA ALA A 226 -2.38 38.87 12.51
C ALA A 226 -3.37 37.71 12.73
N ASP A 227 -2.88 36.50 12.99
CA ASP A 227 -3.71 35.32 13.25
C ASP A 227 -3.19 34.57 14.50
N PRO A 228 -3.92 34.60 15.64
CA PRO A 228 -3.44 34.02 16.87
C PRO A 228 -3.53 32.49 16.87
N ASP A 229 -2.41 31.85 17.19
CA ASP A 229 -2.34 30.43 17.49
C ASP A 229 -3.36 30.03 18.57
N SER A 230 -4.00 28.86 18.41
CA SER A 230 -4.95 28.31 19.38
C SER A 230 -4.73 26.82 19.59
N THR A 231 -5.36 26.24 20.61
CA THR A 231 -5.30 24.80 20.89
C THR A 231 -5.82 23.94 19.73
N PHE A 232 -6.64 24.50 18.83
CA PHE A 232 -7.22 23.78 17.70
C PHE A 232 -6.37 23.89 16.42
N VAL A 233 -5.84 25.08 16.14
CA VAL A 233 -5.04 25.32 14.92
C VAL A 233 -3.55 25.09 15.12
N GLY A 234 -3.09 24.96 16.36
CA GLY A 234 -1.69 24.78 16.72
C GLY A 234 -0.87 26.06 16.56
N ASN A 235 0.45 25.94 16.71
CA ASN A 235 1.36 27.07 16.50
C ASN A 235 1.47 27.43 15.01
N CYS A 236 1.89 28.67 14.74
CA CYS A 236 2.32 29.13 13.42
C CYS A 236 1.20 29.22 12.37
N ASN A 237 -0.05 29.48 12.77
CA ASN A 237 -1.13 29.60 11.79
C ASN A 237 -0.92 30.76 10.82
N GLY A 238 -0.64 31.97 11.34
CA GLY A 238 -0.36 33.13 10.51
C GLY A 238 0.87 32.96 9.61
N VAL A 239 1.89 32.22 10.06
CA VAL A 239 3.07 31.91 9.24
C VAL A 239 2.69 31.01 8.06
N ARG A 240 1.94 29.92 8.31
CA ARG A 240 1.44 29.03 7.26
C ARG A 240 0.54 29.79 6.28
N THR A 241 -0.33 30.68 6.77
CA THR A 241 -1.20 31.52 5.93
C THR A 241 -0.39 32.43 5.01
N ASN A 242 0.66 33.07 5.52
CA ASN A 242 1.53 33.89 4.69
C ASN A 242 2.26 33.09 3.61
N VAL A 243 2.72 31.88 3.92
CA VAL A 243 3.35 31.01 2.93
C VAL A 243 2.32 30.56 1.88
N ALA A 244 1.09 30.22 2.27
CA ALA A 244 0.02 29.91 1.34
C ALA A 244 -0.27 31.07 0.36
N LYS A 245 -0.27 32.31 0.84
CA LYS A 245 -0.39 33.52 -0.01
C LYS A 245 0.80 33.68 -0.95
N ALA A 246 2.02 33.45 -0.46
CA ALA A 246 3.22 33.51 -1.27
C ALA A 246 3.19 32.46 -2.39
N ILE A 247 2.80 31.20 -2.09
CA ILE A 247 2.64 30.11 -3.07
C ILE A 247 1.63 30.51 -4.14
N GLY A 248 0.43 30.92 -3.75
CA GLY A 248 -0.63 31.28 -4.69
C GLY A 248 -0.25 32.46 -5.61
N LYS A 249 0.43 33.49 -5.07
CA LYS A 249 0.91 34.64 -5.85
C LYS A 249 2.05 34.25 -6.79
N TRP A 250 3.00 33.46 -6.30
CA TRP A 250 4.17 33.02 -7.06
C TRP A 250 3.78 32.12 -8.24
N LEU A 251 2.86 31.18 -8.05
CA LEU A 251 2.43 30.29 -9.13
C LEU A 251 1.74 31.03 -10.28
N LYS A 252 1.09 32.17 -10.03
CA LYS A 252 0.54 33.05 -11.08
C LYS A 252 1.61 33.70 -11.96
N THR A 253 2.89 33.67 -11.59
CA THR A 253 3.97 34.22 -12.42
C THR A 253 4.65 33.17 -13.31
N HIS A 254 4.09 31.95 -13.40
CA HIS A 254 4.66 30.83 -14.16
C HIS A 254 6.15 30.61 -13.87
N PRO A 255 6.53 30.37 -12.60
CA PRO A 255 7.92 30.47 -12.16
C PRO A 255 8.87 29.45 -12.79
N THR A 256 8.33 28.35 -13.33
CA THR A 256 9.09 27.34 -14.06
C THR A 256 9.36 27.71 -15.52
N GLY A 257 8.73 28.78 -16.04
CA GLY A 257 8.78 29.20 -17.44
C GLY A 257 7.79 28.49 -18.37
N SER A 258 7.02 27.49 -17.88
CA SER A 258 5.94 26.86 -18.66
C SER A 258 4.64 27.65 -18.55
N THR A 259 3.89 27.70 -19.66
CA THR A 259 2.57 28.33 -19.74
C THR A 259 1.43 27.39 -19.36
N THR A 260 1.72 26.16 -18.88
CA THR A 260 0.66 25.27 -18.41
C THR A 260 -0.01 25.82 -17.15
N ASP A 261 -1.34 25.82 -17.15
CA ASP A 261 -2.16 26.13 -15.97
C ASP A 261 -2.47 24.87 -15.14
N ASP A 262 -2.06 23.68 -15.61
CA ASP A 262 -2.26 22.43 -14.91
C ASP A 262 -1.26 22.34 -13.74
N ILE A 263 -1.70 22.73 -12.55
CA ILE A 263 -0.86 22.85 -11.35
C ILE A 263 -1.41 21.96 -10.24
N LEU A 264 -0.53 21.17 -9.64
CA LEU A 264 -0.80 20.34 -8.46
C LEU A 264 0.10 20.79 -7.31
N ILE A 265 -0.50 21.34 -6.26
CA ILE A 265 0.14 21.55 -4.96
C ILE A 265 -0.06 20.25 -4.16
N ILE A 266 1.03 19.59 -3.77
CA ILE A 266 0.98 18.33 -3.02
C ILE A 266 2.06 18.27 -1.94
N GLY A 267 1.69 17.79 -0.74
CA GLY A 267 2.61 17.65 0.40
C GLY A 267 1.95 17.97 1.74
N ASP A 268 2.75 18.02 2.80
CA ASP A 268 2.35 18.34 4.17
C ASP A 268 2.23 19.86 4.35
N LEU A 269 1.01 20.38 4.23
CA LEU A 269 0.73 21.79 4.47
C LEU A 269 0.59 22.11 5.96
N ASN A 270 0.74 21.09 6.82
CA ASN A 270 0.65 21.19 8.26
C ASN A 270 -0.63 21.88 8.73
N SER A 271 -1.72 21.83 7.96
CA SER A 271 -3.00 22.48 8.27
C SER A 271 -4.16 21.59 7.85
N TYR A 272 -5.21 21.52 8.67
CA TYR A 272 -6.44 20.83 8.26
C TYR A 272 -7.21 21.65 7.21
N HIS A 273 -8.08 20.98 6.46
CA HIS A 273 -8.87 21.56 5.37
C HIS A 273 -9.51 22.93 5.67
N TYR A 274 -10.17 23.05 6.82
CA TYR A 274 -10.88 24.29 7.20
C TYR A 274 -9.98 25.35 7.85
N GLU A 275 -8.68 25.11 7.99
CA GLU A 275 -7.76 26.14 8.50
C GLU A 275 -7.43 27.19 7.43
N THR A 276 -7.16 28.41 7.90
CA THR A 276 -6.87 29.59 7.07
C THR A 276 -5.86 29.34 5.94
N PRO A 277 -4.72 28.62 6.14
CA PRO A 277 -3.75 28.43 5.05
C PRO A 277 -4.32 27.68 3.85
N ILE A 278 -5.14 26.64 4.09
CA ILE A 278 -5.78 25.86 3.03
C ILE A 278 -6.91 26.67 2.40
N GLN A 279 -7.73 27.31 3.22
CA GLN A 279 -8.83 28.16 2.75
C GLN A 279 -8.33 29.34 1.92
N THR A 280 -7.15 29.89 2.20
CA THR A 280 -6.51 30.91 1.36
C THR A 280 -6.21 30.38 -0.04
N LEU A 281 -5.61 29.19 -0.18
CA LEU A 281 -5.33 28.61 -1.51
C LEU A 281 -6.62 28.34 -2.29
N ILE A 282 -7.68 27.90 -1.61
CA ILE A 282 -8.98 27.62 -2.24
C ILE A 282 -9.70 28.92 -2.64
N THR A 283 -9.90 29.82 -1.69
CA THR A 283 -10.80 30.97 -1.85
C THR A 283 -10.15 32.18 -2.52
N GLU A 284 -8.85 32.43 -2.29
CA GLU A 284 -8.14 33.57 -2.87
C GLU A 284 -7.44 33.21 -4.20
N PHE A 285 -7.04 31.94 -4.37
CA PHE A 285 -6.26 31.50 -5.54
C PHE A 285 -6.96 30.46 -6.42
N GLY A 286 -8.15 29.98 -6.01
CA GLY A 286 -9.01 29.15 -6.86
C GLY A 286 -8.57 27.70 -7.01
N TYR A 287 -7.72 27.20 -6.12
CA TYR A 287 -7.37 25.77 -6.08
C TYR A 287 -8.53 24.95 -5.52
N VAL A 288 -8.61 23.68 -5.93
CA VAL A 288 -9.61 22.73 -5.46
C VAL A 288 -8.93 21.68 -4.61
N ASP A 289 -9.45 21.44 -3.40
CA ASP A 289 -9.02 20.31 -2.58
C ASP A 289 -9.52 19.00 -3.21
N VAL A 290 -8.57 18.25 -3.74
CA VAL A 290 -8.84 17.00 -4.45
C VAL A 290 -9.30 15.93 -3.45
N ILE A 291 -8.76 15.93 -2.21
CA ILE A 291 -9.12 14.94 -1.19
C ILE A 291 -10.56 15.15 -0.77
N ASP A 292 -10.97 16.39 -0.44
CA ASP A 292 -12.36 16.72 -0.10
C ASP A 292 -13.34 16.39 -1.25
N LYS A 293 -12.86 16.44 -2.51
CA LYS A 293 -13.67 16.13 -3.68
C LYS A 293 -13.92 14.64 -3.90
N PHE A 294 -12.93 13.78 -3.66
CA PHE A 294 -12.96 12.36 -4.02
C PHE A 294 -13.08 11.40 -2.83
N THR A 295 -12.77 11.85 -1.61
CA THR A 295 -12.72 10.99 -0.42
C THR A 295 -13.85 11.33 0.55
N PRO A 296 -14.60 10.34 1.07
CA PRO A 296 -15.57 10.58 2.14
C PRO A 296 -14.90 11.20 3.38
N LYS A 297 -15.52 12.22 3.95
CA LYS A 297 -14.95 13.01 5.06
C LYS A 297 -14.60 12.16 6.28
N GLU A 298 -15.36 11.10 6.52
CA GLU A 298 -15.19 10.17 7.63
C GLU A 298 -13.89 9.35 7.51
N THR A 299 -13.34 9.23 6.30
CA THR A 299 -12.15 8.44 5.98
C THR A 299 -10.96 9.29 5.51
N ALA A 300 -11.18 10.61 5.33
CA ALA A 300 -10.18 11.56 4.91
C ALA A 300 -9.21 11.87 6.07
N SER A 301 -8.12 11.11 6.12
CA SER A 301 -7.03 11.30 7.06
C SER A 301 -5.69 10.97 6.41
N SER A 302 -4.63 11.59 6.90
CA SER A 302 -3.25 11.22 6.58
C SER A 302 -2.35 11.25 7.80
N TYR A 303 -2.87 11.71 8.95
CA TYR A 303 -2.13 11.94 10.17
C TYR A 303 -3.06 11.79 11.39
N VAL A 304 -2.52 11.25 12.49
CA VAL A 304 -3.23 11.09 13.76
C VAL A 304 -2.43 11.75 14.87
N TYR A 305 -3.06 12.71 15.57
CA TYR A 305 -2.45 13.41 16.70
C TYR A 305 -3.34 13.34 17.94
N ALA A 306 -2.80 12.81 19.03
CA ALA A 306 -3.51 12.69 20.31
C ALA A 306 -4.89 12.01 20.20
N GLY A 307 -5.03 11.05 19.28
CA GLY A 307 -6.29 10.33 19.03
C GLY A 307 -7.26 11.04 18.08
N LEU A 308 -6.91 12.22 17.56
CA LEU A 308 -7.68 12.92 16.54
C LEU A 308 -7.08 12.62 15.16
N ALA A 309 -7.92 12.13 14.25
CA ALA A 309 -7.56 11.84 12.87
C ALA A 309 -8.00 12.98 11.94
N GLY A 310 -7.14 13.34 11.00
CA GLY A 310 -7.41 14.28 9.92
C GLY A 310 -6.29 14.24 8.89
N TYR A 311 -6.36 15.08 7.85
CA TYR A 311 -5.29 15.15 6.86
C TYR A 311 -4.56 16.49 6.93
N LEU A 312 -3.23 16.40 7.02
CA LEU A 312 -2.29 17.51 6.88
C LEU A 312 -1.56 17.47 5.55
N ASP A 313 -1.57 16.30 4.91
CA ASP A 313 -1.04 16.06 3.58
C ASP A 313 -2.15 16.32 2.57
N HIS A 314 -1.95 17.33 1.73
CA HIS A 314 -2.95 17.80 0.78
C HIS A 314 -2.58 17.46 -0.65
N ALA A 315 -3.61 17.41 -1.48
CA ALA A 315 -3.55 17.58 -2.91
C ALA A 315 -4.50 18.71 -3.29
N LEU A 316 -3.97 19.84 -3.75
CA LEU A 316 -4.77 20.98 -4.23
C LEU A 316 -4.45 21.21 -5.70
N ALA A 317 -5.45 21.11 -6.57
CA ALA A 317 -5.26 21.21 -8.01
C ALA A 317 -5.89 22.47 -8.57
N SER A 318 -5.26 23.04 -9.62
CA SER A 318 -5.89 24.09 -10.41
C SER A 318 -7.18 23.58 -11.06
N SER A 319 -8.10 24.48 -11.38
CA SER A 319 -9.35 24.12 -12.04
C SER A 319 -9.13 23.41 -13.39
N THR A 320 -8.03 23.71 -14.09
CA THR A 320 -7.69 23.04 -15.35
C THR A 320 -7.23 21.61 -15.12
N LEU A 321 -6.34 21.38 -14.14
CA LEU A 321 -5.83 20.05 -13.80
C LEU A 321 -6.90 19.16 -13.18
N MET A 322 -7.86 19.72 -12.43
CA MET A 322 -8.98 18.96 -11.85
C MET A 322 -9.76 18.13 -12.87
N ARG A 323 -9.81 18.56 -14.14
CA ARG A 323 -10.46 17.82 -15.24
C ARG A 323 -9.67 16.58 -15.67
N ASN A 324 -8.38 16.57 -15.36
CA ASN A 324 -7.43 15.51 -15.70
C ASN A 324 -7.13 14.60 -14.50
N ILE A 325 -7.64 14.90 -13.31
CA ILE A 325 -7.53 14.01 -12.15
C ILE A 325 -8.59 12.92 -12.22
N THR A 326 -8.16 11.68 -12.12
CA THR A 326 -9.05 10.51 -12.11
C THR A 326 -9.50 10.16 -10.70
N VAL A 327 -8.58 10.20 -9.73
CA VAL A 327 -8.83 9.92 -8.31
C VAL A 327 -7.61 10.36 -7.47
N VAL A 328 -7.86 10.63 -6.19
CA VAL A 328 -6.84 10.76 -5.15
C VAL A 328 -7.19 9.85 -3.98
N MET A 329 -6.19 9.21 -3.39
CA MET A 329 -6.34 8.43 -2.16
C MET A 329 -5.10 8.57 -1.28
N ALA A 330 -5.31 8.65 0.04
CA ALA A 330 -4.26 8.41 1.01
C ALA A 330 -4.12 6.90 1.21
N TRP A 331 -2.94 6.33 0.98
CA TRP A 331 -2.72 4.91 1.24
C TRP A 331 -2.47 4.69 2.72
N LYS A 332 -3.38 3.99 3.40
CA LYS A 332 -3.46 3.93 4.87
C LYS A 332 -2.41 2.98 5.45
N ILE A 333 -1.14 3.30 5.32
CA ILE A 333 -0.03 2.45 5.77
C ILE A 333 0.65 2.95 7.05
N ASN A 334 0.39 4.18 7.51
CA ASN A 334 1.23 4.86 8.49
C ASN A 334 0.48 5.48 9.67
N ALA A 335 -0.50 6.35 9.40
CA ALA A 335 -1.11 7.18 10.45
C ALA A 335 -1.90 6.35 11.47
N ASP A 336 -2.58 5.31 11.00
CA ASP A 336 -3.37 4.40 11.84
C ASP A 336 -2.51 3.32 12.52
N GLU A 337 -1.28 3.10 12.07
CA GLU A 337 -0.39 2.09 12.65
C GLU A 337 0.13 2.50 14.02
N ASN A 338 0.29 1.51 14.90
CA ASN A 338 0.90 1.75 16.20
C ASN A 338 2.35 2.19 16.02
N ARG A 339 2.74 3.31 16.65
CA ARG A 339 4.12 3.82 16.62
C ARG A 339 5.18 2.77 16.98
N ALA A 340 4.88 1.78 17.82
CA ALA A 340 5.84 0.76 18.20
C ALA A 340 6.28 -0.16 17.03
N LEU A 341 5.56 -0.13 15.90
CA LEU A 341 5.87 -0.85 14.67
C LEU A 341 6.83 -0.09 13.74
N ASP A 342 7.28 1.11 14.16
CA ASP A 342 8.29 1.90 13.47
C ASP A 342 9.68 1.22 13.47
N TYR A 343 10.64 1.86 12.82
CA TYR A 343 12.00 1.37 12.69
C TYR A 343 12.85 1.48 13.98
N ASN A 344 12.46 2.38 14.90
CA ASN A 344 13.19 2.71 16.13
C ASN A 344 13.39 1.48 17.03
N THR A 345 14.48 1.42 17.78
CA THR A 345 14.78 0.29 18.68
C THR A 345 14.77 0.68 20.15
N GLU A 346 14.72 1.97 20.45
CA GLU A 346 14.71 2.50 21.80
C GLU A 346 13.45 2.03 22.56
N TYR A 347 13.63 1.77 23.85
CA TYR A 347 12.56 1.33 24.76
C TYR A 347 11.88 0.00 24.35
N LYS A 348 12.50 -0.79 23.45
CA LYS A 348 12.07 -2.14 23.06
C LYS A 348 13.03 -3.17 23.64
N SER A 349 12.49 -4.27 24.18
CA SER A 349 13.29 -5.46 24.51
C SER A 349 13.83 -6.12 23.23
N ALA A 350 14.86 -6.97 23.34
CA ALA A 350 15.40 -7.72 22.19
C ALA A 350 14.32 -8.51 21.43
N SER A 351 13.36 -9.09 22.15
CA SER A 351 12.22 -9.79 21.53
C SER A 351 11.30 -8.83 20.74
N GLN A 352 11.08 -7.61 21.23
CA GLN A 352 10.25 -6.59 20.58
C GLN A 352 10.93 -5.98 19.36
N VAL A 353 12.24 -5.79 19.41
CA VAL A 353 13.04 -5.30 18.27
C VAL A 353 12.87 -6.19 17.03
N THR A 354 12.65 -7.50 17.24
CA THR A 354 12.40 -8.46 16.16
C THR A 354 10.90 -8.57 15.85
N SER A 355 10.07 -8.81 16.87
CA SER A 355 8.65 -9.14 16.67
C SER A 355 7.75 -7.97 16.26
N LEU A 356 8.19 -6.72 16.42
CA LEU A 356 7.43 -5.52 16.03
C LEU A 356 7.87 -4.94 14.68
N TYR A 357 8.88 -5.52 14.04
CA TYR A 357 9.44 -5.00 12.79
C TYR A 357 9.21 -5.96 11.62
N ASN A 358 8.98 -5.37 10.45
CA ASN A 358 9.00 -6.01 9.13
C ASN A 358 9.45 -4.96 8.11
N ASP A 359 10.00 -5.39 6.98
CA ASP A 359 10.55 -4.53 5.93
C ASP A 359 9.52 -3.96 4.94
N GLY A 360 8.24 -4.35 5.06
CA GLY A 360 7.12 -3.82 4.30
C GLY A 360 6.71 -2.38 4.67
N PRO A 361 5.74 -1.82 3.93
CA PRO A 361 5.47 -0.37 3.89
C PRO A 361 4.83 0.19 5.16
N PHE A 362 4.19 -0.67 5.96
CA PHE A 362 3.43 -0.25 7.14
C PHE A 362 4.32 0.40 8.20
N ARG A 363 3.89 1.56 8.72
CA ARG A 363 4.64 2.39 9.67
C ARG A 363 6.05 2.73 9.18
N SER A 364 6.18 2.98 7.88
CA SER A 364 7.35 3.62 7.27
C SER A 364 7.47 5.09 7.68
N SER A 365 6.33 5.72 7.98
CA SER A 365 6.21 7.11 8.43
C SER A 365 5.09 7.22 9.47
N ASP A 366 4.91 8.41 10.02
CA ASP A 366 3.71 8.83 10.74
C ASP A 366 2.65 9.50 9.85
N HIS A 367 2.98 9.75 8.59
CA HIS A 367 2.08 10.28 7.56
C HIS A 367 1.76 9.25 6.48
N ASP A 368 0.50 9.15 6.06
CA ASP A 368 0.10 8.35 4.90
C ASP A 368 0.49 9.05 3.58
N PRO A 369 1.06 8.37 2.58
CA PRO A 369 1.32 8.98 1.28
C PRO A 369 0.02 9.30 0.55
N ILE A 370 -0.03 10.49 -0.06
CA ILE A 370 -1.13 10.92 -0.94
C ILE A 370 -0.79 10.51 -2.37
N ILE A 371 -1.67 9.76 -3.02
CA ILE A 371 -1.47 9.19 -4.35
C ILE A 371 -2.58 9.68 -5.27
N ILE A 372 -2.22 10.20 -6.44
CA ILE A 372 -3.13 10.82 -7.40
C ILE A 372 -2.93 10.19 -8.78
N GLY A 373 -4.04 9.81 -9.42
CA GLY A 373 -4.06 9.49 -10.84
C GLY A 373 -4.27 10.72 -11.71
N LEU A 374 -3.38 10.90 -12.69
CA LEU A 374 -3.50 11.92 -13.72
C LEU A 374 -3.70 11.30 -15.09
N TYR A 375 -4.57 11.96 -15.84
CA TYR A 375 -5.05 11.64 -17.17
C TYR A 375 -5.72 10.27 -17.21
N THR A 376 -6.93 10.22 -17.79
CA THR A 376 -7.58 8.94 -18.04
C THR A 376 -6.66 8.04 -18.85
N PRO A 377 -6.56 6.74 -18.49
CA PRO A 377 -5.89 5.76 -19.32
C PRO A 377 -6.37 5.88 -20.76
N LEU A 378 -5.45 5.82 -21.73
CA LEU A 378 -5.84 5.76 -23.12
C LEU A 378 -6.74 4.53 -23.28
N ALA A 379 -7.84 4.69 -24.03
CA ALA A 379 -8.65 3.54 -24.43
C ALA A 379 -7.70 2.47 -24.98
N PRO A 380 -7.86 1.18 -24.61
CA PRO A 380 -7.01 0.14 -25.16
C PRO A 380 -7.06 0.26 -26.69
N VAL A 381 -5.94 0.63 -27.30
CA VAL A 381 -5.78 0.35 -28.72
C VAL A 381 -5.89 -1.16 -28.79
N ALA A 382 -6.86 -1.68 -29.54
CA ALA A 382 -6.98 -3.11 -29.77
C ALA A 382 -5.72 -3.58 -30.52
N THR A 383 -4.65 -3.86 -29.78
CA THR A 383 -3.48 -4.54 -30.28
C THR A 383 -3.84 -6.00 -30.34
N THR A 384 -4.23 -6.46 -31.53
CA THR A 384 -4.22 -7.88 -31.84
C THR A 384 -2.78 -8.39 -31.73
N MET A 385 -2.39 -8.85 -30.54
CA MET A 385 -1.19 -9.66 -30.42
C MET A 385 -1.47 -10.99 -31.11
N ALA A 386 -0.59 -11.38 -32.03
CA ALA A 386 -0.63 -12.73 -32.59
C ALA A 386 -0.52 -13.75 -31.45
N PRO A 387 -1.25 -14.88 -31.50
CA PRO A 387 -1.17 -15.91 -30.48
C PRO A 387 0.28 -16.35 -30.29
N ARG A 388 0.76 -16.31 -29.04
CA ARG A 388 2.07 -16.85 -28.67
C ARG A 388 1.84 -18.21 -28.01
N SER A 389 2.40 -19.25 -28.60
CA SER A 389 2.50 -20.55 -27.93
C SER A 389 3.55 -20.48 -26.82
N VAL A 390 3.14 -20.77 -25.59
CA VAL A 390 4.05 -20.90 -24.44
C VAL A 390 4.16 -22.38 -24.10
N THR A 391 5.37 -22.83 -23.81
CA THR A 391 5.59 -24.21 -23.37
C THR A 391 5.51 -24.25 -21.85
N VAL A 392 4.48 -24.93 -21.31
CA VAL A 392 4.32 -25.11 -19.87
C VAL A 392 4.75 -26.52 -19.52
N THR A 393 5.67 -26.64 -18.57
CA THR A 393 6.08 -27.92 -18.02
C THR A 393 5.58 -28.05 -16.59
N LYS A 394 4.87 -29.14 -16.30
CA LYS A 394 4.36 -29.44 -14.97
C LYS A 394 4.93 -30.77 -14.47
N VAL A 395 5.39 -30.80 -13.22
CA VAL A 395 5.81 -32.03 -12.54
C VAL A 395 4.69 -32.47 -11.61
N LYS A 396 4.15 -33.68 -11.85
CA LYS A 396 3.05 -34.24 -11.08
C LYS A 396 3.50 -35.42 -10.25
N GLY A 397 2.87 -35.61 -9.11
CA GLY A 397 3.01 -36.85 -8.37
C GLY A 397 1.92 -37.04 -7.32
N THR A 398 1.96 -38.20 -6.69
CA THR A 398 1.02 -38.60 -5.65
C THR A 398 1.77 -39.14 -4.44
N MET A 399 1.17 -39.01 -3.27
CA MET A 399 1.67 -39.56 -2.03
C MET A 399 0.54 -40.09 -1.15
N ALA A 400 0.85 -41.05 -0.29
CA ALA A 400 -0.05 -41.53 0.74
C ALA A 400 0.47 -41.08 2.11
N LEU A 401 -0.37 -40.40 2.88
CA LEU A 401 -0.08 -39.96 4.24
C LEU A 401 -0.82 -40.84 5.25
N ASP A 402 -0.10 -41.29 6.26
CA ASP A 402 -0.66 -41.79 7.52
C ASP A 402 -0.90 -40.62 8.46
N VAL A 403 -2.14 -40.53 8.97
CA VAL A 403 -2.54 -39.55 9.96
C VAL A 403 -3.55 -40.19 10.93
N PRO A 404 -3.59 -39.76 12.20
CA PRO A 404 -4.53 -40.30 13.20
C PRO A 404 -6.01 -40.24 12.76
N SER A 405 -6.40 -39.17 12.06
CA SER A 405 -7.75 -39.01 11.52
C SER A 405 -7.71 -38.20 10.22
N CYS A 406 -7.96 -38.88 9.10
CA CYS A 406 -7.97 -38.23 7.79
C CYS A 406 -8.94 -37.04 7.73
N LYS A 407 -10.18 -37.19 8.25
CA LYS A 407 -11.17 -36.10 8.22
C LYS A 407 -10.72 -34.89 9.05
N ALA A 408 -10.16 -35.14 10.23
CA ALA A 408 -9.65 -34.07 11.08
C ALA A 408 -8.46 -33.36 10.43
N PHE A 409 -7.58 -34.11 9.78
CA PHE A 409 -6.42 -33.57 9.09
C PHE A 409 -6.81 -32.73 7.86
N THR A 410 -7.64 -33.25 6.96
CA THR A 410 -8.03 -32.53 5.73
C THR A 410 -8.90 -31.29 6.00
N GLN A 411 -9.57 -31.24 7.16
CA GLN A 411 -10.40 -30.09 7.57
C GLN A 411 -9.67 -29.12 8.50
N ARG A 412 -8.45 -29.44 8.94
CA ARG A 412 -7.66 -28.55 9.80
C ARG A 412 -7.16 -27.37 8.97
N ALA A 413 -7.49 -26.15 9.39
CA ALA A 413 -6.96 -24.93 8.79
C ALA A 413 -5.43 -24.98 8.76
N GLY A 414 -4.84 -24.66 7.61
CA GLY A 414 -3.39 -24.69 7.41
C GLY A 414 -2.79 -26.06 7.07
N ALA A 415 -3.50 -27.18 7.19
CA ALA A 415 -2.92 -28.51 6.92
C ALA A 415 -2.55 -28.72 5.44
N VAL A 416 -3.41 -28.32 4.49
CA VAL A 416 -3.10 -28.40 3.05
C VAL A 416 -1.91 -27.49 2.70
N GLY A 417 -1.88 -26.28 3.27
CA GLY A 417 -0.77 -25.33 3.10
C GLY A 417 0.55 -25.84 3.68
N ALA A 418 0.51 -26.55 4.81
CA ALA A 418 1.70 -27.16 5.40
C ALA A 418 2.23 -28.33 4.55
N VAL A 419 1.34 -29.15 3.96
CA VAL A 419 1.76 -30.19 3.00
C VAL A 419 2.39 -29.55 1.76
N ALA A 420 1.78 -28.50 1.23
CA ALA A 420 2.34 -27.74 0.11
C ALA A 420 3.72 -27.17 0.46
N ALA A 421 3.88 -26.53 1.62
CA ALA A 421 5.16 -25.98 2.07
C ALA A 421 6.23 -27.07 2.24
N GLY A 422 5.86 -28.26 2.75
CA GLY A 422 6.77 -29.40 2.84
C GLY A 422 7.29 -29.86 1.46
N ILE A 423 6.41 -29.91 0.45
CA ILE A 423 6.75 -30.27 -0.93
C ILE A 423 7.59 -29.17 -1.60
N ALA A 424 7.22 -27.91 -1.43
CA ALA A 424 7.97 -26.76 -1.93
C ALA A 424 9.42 -26.77 -1.38
N ASN A 425 9.56 -26.96 -0.07
CA ASN A 425 10.85 -27.10 0.60
C ASN A 425 11.65 -28.35 0.17
N ALA A 426 10.99 -29.39 -0.31
CA ALA A 426 11.65 -30.60 -0.83
C ALA A 426 12.13 -30.42 -2.27
N SER A 427 11.38 -29.68 -3.07
CA SER A 427 11.60 -29.49 -4.51
C SER A 427 12.37 -28.21 -4.86
N GLY A 428 12.53 -27.29 -3.92
CA GLY A 428 13.21 -26.02 -4.14
C GLY A 428 12.39 -24.99 -4.93
N VAL A 429 11.07 -25.20 -5.04
CA VAL A 429 10.17 -24.30 -5.78
C VAL A 429 9.44 -23.34 -4.85
N ASP A 430 8.98 -22.21 -5.40
CA ASP A 430 8.09 -21.29 -4.70
C ASP A 430 6.71 -21.94 -4.48
N MET A 431 6.11 -21.71 -3.31
CA MET A 431 4.76 -22.16 -2.97
C MET A 431 3.72 -21.77 -4.03
N LYS A 432 3.85 -20.61 -4.68
CA LYS A 432 2.91 -20.16 -5.73
C LYS A 432 2.91 -21.04 -6.99
N SER A 433 3.96 -21.83 -7.18
CA SER A 433 4.11 -22.75 -8.30
C SER A 433 3.48 -24.12 -8.03
N LEU A 434 2.93 -24.35 -6.83
CA LEU A 434 2.53 -25.66 -6.36
C LEU A 434 1.03 -25.69 -6.03
N GLU A 435 0.33 -26.65 -6.62
CA GLU A 435 -1.04 -27.02 -6.26
C GLU A 435 -1.02 -28.37 -5.54
N VAL A 436 -1.77 -28.47 -4.43
CA VAL A 436 -1.92 -29.71 -3.65
C VAL A 436 -3.38 -30.00 -3.39
N ALA A 437 -3.80 -31.23 -3.68
CA ALA A 437 -5.12 -31.75 -3.34
C ALA A 437 -4.99 -32.93 -2.39
N LEU A 438 -5.66 -32.86 -1.24
CA LEU A 438 -5.72 -33.94 -0.25
C LEU A 438 -7.10 -34.59 -0.26
N THR A 439 -7.15 -35.91 -0.40
CA THR A 439 -8.40 -36.67 -0.40
C THR A 439 -8.36 -37.80 0.62
N CYS A 440 -9.47 -38.01 1.33
CA CYS A 440 -9.57 -39.14 2.24
C CYS A 440 -9.93 -40.42 1.52
N SER A 441 -9.13 -41.48 1.72
CA SER A 441 -9.44 -42.82 1.27
C SER A 441 -9.66 -43.78 2.44
N ARG A 442 -10.46 -44.83 2.21
CA ARG A 442 -10.66 -45.93 3.17
C ARG A 442 -9.85 -47.12 2.67
N ARG A 443 -8.87 -47.59 3.45
CA ARG A 443 -8.12 -48.81 3.15
C ARG A 443 -8.48 -49.89 4.18
N LEU A 444 -8.78 -51.10 3.69
CA LEU A 444 -8.85 -52.30 4.52
C LEU A 444 -7.45 -52.93 4.54
N THR A 445 -6.91 -53.26 5.72
CA THR A 445 -5.68 -54.06 5.81
C THR A 445 -6.04 -55.55 5.88
N SER A 446 -5.24 -56.37 5.21
CA SER A 446 -5.39 -57.83 5.15
C SER A 446 -4.64 -58.51 6.30
N GLU A 447 -5.02 -58.22 7.55
CA GLU A 447 -4.47 -58.91 8.73
C GLU A 447 -5.61 -59.33 9.66
N GLY A 448 -6.13 -60.55 9.42
CA GLY A 448 -6.96 -61.29 10.38
C GLY A 448 -8.34 -60.70 10.70
N LEU A 449 -9.15 -61.47 11.43
CA LEU A 449 -10.58 -61.27 11.73
C LEU A 449 -10.94 -60.00 12.53
N PHE A 450 -10.02 -59.06 12.73
CA PHE A 450 -10.25 -57.72 13.29
C PHE A 450 -9.62 -56.63 12.41
N ALA A 451 -10.17 -56.40 11.21
CA ALA A 451 -9.68 -55.38 10.28
C ALA A 451 -9.70 -53.97 10.93
N ARG A 452 -8.53 -53.44 11.29
CA ARG A 452 -8.38 -52.01 11.64
C ARG A 452 -8.52 -51.17 10.37
N ARG A 453 -9.45 -50.21 10.38
CA ARG A 453 -9.63 -49.22 9.30
C ARG A 453 -8.51 -48.17 9.41
N LEU A 454 -7.46 -48.27 8.61
CA LEU A 454 -6.54 -47.15 8.41
C LEU A 454 -7.21 -46.10 7.51
N ARG A 455 -7.27 -44.85 7.99
CA ARG A 455 -7.76 -43.72 7.21
C ARG A 455 -6.55 -43.04 6.56
N ALA A 456 -6.21 -43.44 5.34
CA ALA A 456 -5.11 -42.83 4.60
C ALA A 456 -5.56 -41.54 3.90
N VAL A 457 -4.72 -40.52 3.90
CA VAL A 457 -4.90 -39.32 3.05
C VAL A 457 -4.09 -39.55 1.78
N ASN A 458 -4.72 -39.44 0.62
CA ASN A 458 -4.00 -39.39 -0.64
C ASN A 458 -3.75 -37.92 -1.00
N GLY A 459 -2.50 -37.55 -1.17
CA GLY A 459 -2.09 -36.25 -1.69
C GLY A 459 -1.75 -36.36 -3.17
N ALA A 460 -2.33 -35.51 -4.00
CA ALA A 460 -1.87 -35.25 -5.36
C ALA A 460 -1.24 -33.85 -5.39
N TYR A 461 -0.12 -33.72 -6.09
CA TYR A 461 0.54 -32.44 -6.26
C TYR A 461 0.91 -32.18 -7.71
N GLU A 462 0.91 -30.90 -8.08
CA GLU A 462 1.26 -30.41 -9.40
C GLU A 462 2.14 -29.16 -9.26
N ILE A 463 3.36 -29.22 -9.77
CA ILE A 463 4.35 -28.13 -9.73
C ILE A 463 4.50 -27.56 -11.13
N THR A 464 4.23 -26.27 -11.29
CA THR A 464 4.50 -25.54 -12.53
C THR A 464 5.96 -25.08 -12.55
N VAL A 465 6.74 -25.58 -13.52
CA VAL A 465 8.14 -25.20 -13.71
C VAL A 465 8.21 -23.82 -14.38
N PRO A 466 8.93 -22.84 -13.81
CA PRO A 466 9.05 -21.52 -14.43
C PRO A 466 9.71 -21.60 -15.82
N GLU A 467 9.11 -20.95 -16.82
CA GLU A 467 9.66 -20.91 -18.18
C GLU A 467 11.04 -20.24 -18.18
N GLY A 468 12.02 -20.87 -18.85
CA GLY A 468 13.38 -20.32 -19.00
C GLY A 468 14.25 -20.36 -17.74
N SER A 469 13.82 -21.01 -16.66
CA SER A 469 14.66 -21.17 -15.47
C SER A 469 15.82 -22.13 -15.73
N ALA A 470 17.05 -21.65 -15.51
CA ALA A 470 18.27 -22.46 -15.61
C ALA A 470 18.48 -23.37 -14.38
N THR A 471 17.82 -23.08 -13.26
CA THR A 471 18.03 -23.75 -11.97
C THR A 471 16.87 -24.64 -11.54
N ILE A 472 15.64 -24.25 -11.87
CA ILE A 472 14.42 -25.01 -11.58
C ILE A 472 13.93 -25.62 -12.89
N THR A 473 14.34 -26.86 -13.14
CA THR A 473 13.93 -27.66 -14.30
C THR A 473 13.04 -28.80 -13.85
N ALA A 474 12.31 -29.43 -14.78
CA ALA A 474 11.51 -30.59 -14.45
C ALA A 474 12.36 -31.73 -13.87
N ASP A 475 13.58 -31.89 -14.37
CA ASP A 475 14.54 -32.89 -13.87
C ASP A 475 15.06 -32.54 -12.49
N SER A 476 15.39 -31.27 -12.22
CA SER A 476 15.87 -30.86 -10.90
C SER A 476 14.77 -31.02 -9.83
N VAL A 477 13.53 -30.64 -10.17
CA VAL A 477 12.36 -30.83 -9.30
C VAL A 477 12.08 -32.32 -9.06
N SER A 478 12.04 -33.13 -10.11
CA SER A 478 11.76 -34.57 -9.99
C SER A 478 12.85 -35.30 -9.20
N SER A 479 14.12 -34.93 -9.42
CA SER A 479 15.27 -35.47 -8.69
C SER A 479 15.23 -35.07 -7.22
N ALA A 480 14.90 -33.82 -6.91
CA ALA A 480 14.81 -33.33 -5.53
C ALA A 480 13.71 -34.05 -4.74
N ILE A 481 12.52 -34.25 -5.33
CA ILE A 481 11.42 -34.99 -4.70
C ILE A 481 11.78 -36.47 -4.53
N THR A 482 12.37 -37.09 -5.55
CA THR A 482 12.79 -38.50 -5.49
C THR A 482 13.86 -38.71 -4.41
N THR A 483 14.81 -37.77 -4.31
CA THR A 483 15.89 -37.79 -3.30
C THR A 483 15.33 -37.59 -1.89
N ALA A 484 14.36 -36.68 -1.71
CA ALA A 484 13.70 -36.50 -0.43
C ALA A 484 12.99 -37.79 0.02
N GLY A 485 12.35 -38.51 -0.91
CA GLY A 485 11.65 -39.75 -0.63
C GLY A 485 10.55 -39.58 0.44
N SER A 486 10.03 -40.70 0.93
CA SER A 486 8.99 -40.71 1.97
C SER A 486 9.47 -40.06 3.28
N ASP A 487 10.68 -40.38 3.74
CA ASP A 487 11.18 -39.91 5.04
C ASP A 487 11.51 -38.41 5.01
N GLY A 488 12.19 -37.93 3.97
CA GLY A 488 12.53 -36.51 3.84
C GLY A 488 11.29 -35.63 3.67
N LEU A 489 10.27 -36.10 2.94
CA LEU A 489 8.99 -35.39 2.88
C LEU A 489 8.24 -35.44 4.20
N THR A 490 8.28 -36.56 4.94
CA THR A 490 7.71 -36.64 6.28
C THR A 490 8.30 -35.57 7.19
N THR A 491 9.63 -35.45 7.23
CA THR A 491 10.32 -34.43 8.03
C THR A 491 9.93 -33.01 7.61
N LYS A 492 9.93 -32.70 6.31
CA LYS A 492 9.62 -31.35 5.81
C LYS A 492 8.17 -30.95 6.04
N ILE A 493 7.21 -31.88 5.86
CA ILE A 493 5.80 -31.62 6.13
C ILE A 493 5.56 -31.45 7.63
N ALA A 494 6.15 -32.30 8.49
CA ALA A 494 6.02 -32.16 9.94
C ALA A 494 6.59 -30.83 10.46
N ALA A 495 7.72 -30.38 9.91
CA ALA A 495 8.29 -29.06 10.21
C ALA A 495 7.36 -27.93 9.78
N ALA A 496 6.79 -28.00 8.57
CA ALA A 496 5.83 -27.01 8.08
C ALA A 496 4.53 -26.99 8.91
N MET A 497 4.04 -28.15 9.35
CA MET A 497 2.88 -28.26 10.24
C MET A 497 3.16 -27.59 11.60
N THR A 498 4.35 -27.82 12.16
CA THR A 498 4.77 -27.17 13.40
C THR A 498 4.85 -25.66 13.26
N ALA A 499 5.37 -25.16 12.13
CA ALA A 499 5.49 -23.72 11.84
C ALA A 499 4.13 -23.01 11.79
N VAL A 500 3.05 -23.71 11.39
CA VAL A 500 1.68 -23.17 11.39
C VAL A 500 0.89 -23.55 12.65
N GLY A 501 1.55 -24.06 13.69
CA GLY A 501 0.95 -24.35 14.99
C GLY A 501 0.18 -25.68 15.07
N ILE A 502 0.33 -26.59 14.09
CA ILE A 502 -0.27 -27.93 14.13
C ILE A 502 0.76 -28.91 14.73
N THR A 503 0.69 -29.09 16.05
CA THR A 503 1.60 -29.97 16.82
C THR A 503 0.91 -31.23 17.34
N ASP A 504 -0.41 -31.28 17.30
CA ASP A 504 -1.26 -32.36 17.82
C ASP A 504 -1.52 -33.49 16.82
N ILE A 505 -1.11 -33.33 15.56
CA ILE A 505 -1.32 -34.30 14.48
C ILE A 505 0.02 -34.78 13.95
N ALA A 506 0.34 -36.05 14.20
CA ALA A 506 1.46 -36.72 13.56
C ALA A 506 1.12 -37.03 12.09
N VAL A 507 2.08 -36.78 11.19
CA VAL A 507 1.99 -37.12 9.76
C VAL A 507 3.16 -38.02 9.38
N LYS A 508 2.90 -39.03 8.55
CA LYS A 508 3.94 -39.86 7.93
C LYS A 508 3.63 -40.07 6.46
N VAL A 509 4.57 -39.80 5.57
CA VAL A 509 4.45 -40.20 4.17
C VAL A 509 4.78 -41.69 4.08
N ASN A 510 3.81 -42.52 3.72
CA ASN A 510 3.98 -43.97 3.60
C ASN A 510 4.52 -44.37 2.23
N SER A 511 4.14 -43.64 1.19
CA SER A 511 4.61 -43.88 -0.18
C SER A 511 4.50 -42.61 -1.01
N ILE A 512 5.38 -42.46 -1.98
CA ILE A 512 5.35 -41.42 -3.00
C ILE A 512 5.53 -42.06 -4.38
N SER A 513 4.79 -41.59 -5.38
CA SER A 513 5.02 -41.98 -6.77
C SER A 513 6.25 -41.30 -7.33
N THR A 514 6.91 -41.92 -8.29
CA THR A 514 7.92 -41.25 -9.12
C THR A 514 7.29 -40.01 -9.78
N PRO A 515 7.86 -38.79 -9.60
CA PRO A 515 7.33 -37.60 -10.23
C PRO A 515 7.37 -37.72 -11.75
N THR A 516 6.32 -37.26 -12.43
CA THR A 516 6.21 -37.29 -13.89
C THR A 516 6.15 -35.88 -14.44
N ALA A 517 7.06 -35.54 -15.33
CA ALA A 517 7.04 -34.27 -16.06
C ALA A 517 6.11 -34.38 -17.27
N ILE A 518 5.19 -33.41 -17.41
CA ILE A 518 4.32 -33.27 -18.58
C ILE A 518 4.55 -31.88 -19.14
N THR A 519 5.00 -31.84 -20.38
CA THR A 519 5.18 -30.60 -21.14
C THR A 519 4.06 -30.49 -22.16
N PHE A 520 3.35 -29.37 -22.15
CA PHE A 520 2.31 -29.09 -23.13
C PHE A 520 2.48 -27.68 -23.67
N LYS A 521 2.12 -27.49 -24.94
CA LYS A 521 2.01 -26.17 -25.53
C LYS A 521 0.67 -25.59 -25.09
N ALA A 522 0.73 -24.58 -24.23
CA ALA A 522 -0.41 -23.75 -23.96
C ALA A 522 -0.45 -22.67 -25.04
N GLU A 523 -1.52 -22.65 -25.84
CA GLU A 523 -1.86 -21.45 -26.57
C GLU A 523 -2.35 -20.43 -25.55
N VAL A 524 -1.57 -19.37 -25.34
CA VAL A 524 -2.10 -18.21 -24.68
C VAL A 524 -3.03 -17.58 -25.71
N ALA A 525 -4.33 -17.85 -25.57
CA ALA A 525 -5.35 -17.19 -26.37
C ALA A 525 -5.06 -15.69 -26.36
N ALA A 526 -5.31 -15.01 -27.49
CA ALA A 526 -5.27 -13.56 -27.50
C ALA A 526 -6.22 -13.07 -26.40
N THR A 527 -5.65 -12.66 -25.27
CA THR A 527 -6.46 -12.15 -24.17
C THR A 527 -6.91 -10.78 -24.64
N THR A 528 -8.11 -10.70 -25.21
CA THR A 528 -8.85 -9.45 -25.18
C THR A 528 -9.24 -9.28 -23.71
N THR A 529 -8.43 -8.54 -22.96
CA THR A 529 -8.85 -8.06 -21.66
C THR A 529 -9.89 -6.98 -21.90
N THR A 530 -11.14 -7.37 -22.18
CA THR A 530 -12.30 -6.50 -21.97
C THR A 530 -12.59 -6.51 -20.48
N THR A 531 -12.07 -5.53 -19.75
CA THR A 531 -12.78 -5.06 -18.55
C THR A 531 -14.06 -4.39 -19.06
N SER A 532 -15.17 -5.13 -19.06
CA SER A 532 -16.49 -4.54 -19.26
C SER A 532 -16.79 -3.65 -18.06
N GLU A 533 -16.62 -2.35 -18.23
CA GLU A 533 -17.20 -1.37 -17.32
C GLU A 533 -18.71 -1.32 -17.53
N ILE A 534 -19.46 -1.41 -16.43
CA ILE A 534 -20.86 -1.01 -16.40
C ILE A 534 -20.86 0.51 -16.57
N SER A 535 -21.03 0.96 -17.82
CA SER A 535 -21.38 2.34 -18.10
C SER A 535 -22.82 2.55 -17.61
N ALA A 536 -22.98 3.18 -16.44
CA ALA A 536 -24.26 3.74 -16.06
C ALA A 536 -24.53 4.96 -16.95
N THR A 537 -25.11 4.74 -18.13
CA THR A 537 -25.68 5.83 -18.94
C THR A 537 -26.82 6.46 -18.15
N LYS A 538 -26.58 7.70 -17.73
CA LYS A 538 -27.57 8.62 -17.19
C LYS A 538 -28.73 8.75 -18.20
N ALA A 539 -29.94 8.39 -17.77
CA ALA A 539 -31.16 8.57 -18.55
C ALA A 539 -31.36 10.07 -18.84
N GLY A 540 -31.12 10.47 -20.08
CA GLY A 540 -31.52 11.73 -20.66
C GLY A 540 -32.75 11.52 -21.54
N SER A 541 -33.86 12.16 -21.15
CA SER A 541 -35.02 12.58 -21.96
C SER A 541 -35.25 11.83 -23.29
N GLN A 542 -36.21 10.91 -23.32
CA GLN A 542 -36.78 10.41 -24.57
C GLN A 542 -37.64 11.50 -25.22
N THR A 543 -37.28 11.88 -26.44
CA THR A 543 -38.21 12.43 -27.43
C THR A 543 -38.29 11.39 -28.54
N GLU A 544 -39.47 10.81 -28.75
CA GLU A 544 -39.72 9.81 -29.78
C GLU A 544 -39.48 10.39 -31.17
N VAL A 545 -38.62 9.73 -31.96
CA VAL A 545 -38.70 9.75 -33.42
C VAL A 545 -38.46 8.32 -33.92
N ALA A 546 -39.46 7.80 -34.62
CA ALA A 546 -39.49 6.47 -35.19
C ALA A 546 -38.42 6.29 -36.30
N GLY A 547 -37.70 5.17 -36.26
CA GLY A 547 -36.72 4.79 -37.28
C GLY A 547 -36.49 3.28 -37.28
N THR A 548 -36.85 2.66 -38.40
CA THR A 548 -36.93 1.23 -38.73
C THR A 548 -35.63 0.45 -38.54
N THR A 549 -35.72 -0.73 -37.90
CA THR A 549 -34.63 -1.71 -37.79
C THR A 549 -34.52 -2.54 -39.07
N THR A 550 -33.30 -2.67 -39.61
CA THR A 550 -32.92 -3.77 -40.51
C THR A 550 -31.93 -4.68 -39.80
N LYS A 551 -32.31 -5.96 -39.75
CA LYS A 551 -31.65 -7.05 -39.03
C LYS A 551 -30.68 -7.73 -39.98
N ALA A 552 -29.38 -7.66 -39.72
CA ALA A 552 -28.38 -8.50 -40.40
C ALA A 552 -27.94 -9.61 -39.45
N THR A 553 -28.43 -10.81 -39.72
CA THR A 553 -28.00 -12.09 -39.15
C THR A 553 -26.59 -12.42 -39.62
N SER A 554 -25.67 -12.69 -38.71
CA SER A 554 -24.55 -13.61 -38.99
C SER A 554 -24.39 -14.55 -37.80
N SER A 555 -24.58 -15.83 -38.12
CA SER A 555 -24.50 -16.99 -37.25
C SER A 555 -23.06 -17.47 -37.21
N THR A 556 -22.47 -17.58 -36.02
CA THR A 556 -21.40 -18.56 -35.79
C THR A 556 -21.59 -19.13 -34.39
N GLU A 557 -22.06 -20.38 -34.35
CA GLU A 557 -22.13 -21.20 -33.14
C GLU A 557 -20.71 -21.52 -32.66
N VAL A 558 -20.44 -21.24 -31.38
CA VAL A 558 -19.36 -21.90 -30.63
C VAL A 558 -20.03 -22.60 -29.46
N ALA A 559 -19.98 -23.93 -29.49
CA ALA A 559 -20.53 -24.80 -28.46
C ALA A 559 -19.74 -24.64 -27.15
N ALA A 560 -20.34 -24.01 -26.14
CA ALA A 560 -19.86 -24.05 -24.77
C ALA A 560 -20.55 -25.20 -24.02
N THR A 561 -19.80 -26.28 -23.76
CA THR A 561 -20.24 -27.37 -22.89
C THR A 561 -20.25 -26.89 -21.44
N THR A 562 -21.43 -26.65 -20.88
CA THR A 562 -21.61 -26.28 -19.47
C THR A 562 -21.68 -27.54 -18.60
N THR A 563 -20.64 -27.81 -17.81
CA THR A 563 -20.73 -28.75 -16.68
C THR A 563 -21.48 -28.09 -15.52
N ARG A 564 -22.64 -28.66 -15.20
CA ARG A 564 -23.59 -28.21 -14.18
C ARG A 564 -23.11 -28.64 -12.79
N ALA A 565 -22.71 -27.70 -11.93
CA ALA A 565 -22.56 -27.92 -10.50
C ALA A 565 -23.87 -27.53 -9.78
N THR A 566 -24.53 -28.52 -9.18
CA THR A 566 -25.74 -28.34 -8.38
C THR A 566 -25.37 -27.81 -6.98
N SER A 567 -25.77 -26.58 -6.65
CA SER A 567 -25.80 -26.09 -5.28
C SER A 567 -27.24 -25.99 -4.78
N SER A 568 -27.51 -26.66 -3.67
CA SER A 568 -28.78 -26.70 -2.95
C SER A 568 -29.22 -25.33 -2.44
N THR A 569 -30.44 -24.94 -2.78
CA THR A 569 -31.16 -23.80 -2.20
C THR A 569 -31.58 -24.10 -0.75
N ALA A 570 -31.14 -23.28 0.19
CA ALA A 570 -31.75 -23.17 1.52
C ALA A 570 -32.47 -21.81 1.61
N ASN A 571 -33.78 -21.87 1.84
CA ASN A 571 -34.67 -20.74 2.05
C ASN A 571 -34.25 -19.94 3.30
N MET A 572 -34.17 -18.61 3.18
CA MET A 572 -34.44 -17.71 4.30
C MET A 572 -35.44 -16.65 3.84
N GLN A 573 -36.60 -16.67 4.49
CA GLN A 573 -37.67 -15.70 4.35
C GLN A 573 -37.20 -14.32 4.88
N ALA A 574 -37.44 -13.28 4.09
CA ALA A 574 -37.37 -11.90 4.53
C ALA A 574 -38.68 -11.52 5.22
N SER A 575 -38.60 -11.16 6.50
CA SER A 575 -39.71 -10.54 7.23
C SER A 575 -39.56 -9.02 7.13
N SER A 576 -40.47 -8.40 6.39
CA SER A 576 -40.70 -6.96 6.36
C SER A 576 -41.34 -6.50 7.67
N LEU A 577 -40.75 -5.51 8.34
CA LEU A 577 -41.47 -4.70 9.33
C LEU A 577 -41.21 -3.22 9.02
N ALA A 578 -42.25 -2.56 8.49
CA ALA A 578 -42.36 -1.12 8.44
C ALA A 578 -42.62 -0.58 9.84
N LEU A 579 -42.05 0.57 10.20
CA LEU A 579 -42.65 1.41 11.23
C LEU A 579 -42.43 2.90 10.93
N ALA A 580 -43.54 3.61 11.09
CA ALA A 580 -43.82 4.95 10.67
C ALA A 580 -43.11 6.02 11.49
N VAL A 581 -42.89 7.15 10.82
CA VAL A 581 -42.55 8.47 11.35
C VAL A 581 -43.72 9.00 12.18
N LEU A 582 -43.43 9.51 13.38
CA LEU A 582 -44.33 10.41 14.10
C LEU A 582 -43.53 11.52 14.79
N PHE A 583 -43.83 12.75 14.37
CA PHE A 583 -43.45 13.99 15.02
C PHE A 583 -44.19 14.13 16.36
N SER A 584 -43.49 14.62 17.38
CA SER A 584 -44.07 15.52 18.39
C SER A 584 -42.98 16.31 19.09
N ALA A 585 -43.10 17.63 19.00
CA ALA A 585 -42.35 18.61 19.78
C ALA A 585 -42.98 18.78 21.17
N VAL A 586 -42.16 18.84 22.23
CA VAL A 586 -42.46 19.58 23.46
C VAL A 586 -41.14 20.08 24.06
N ALA A 587 -41.06 21.40 24.30
CA ALA A 587 -40.01 22.09 25.04
C ALA A 587 -40.31 22.07 26.56
N PHE A 588 -39.28 22.07 27.42
CA PHE A 588 -39.23 22.90 28.65
C PHE A 588 -37.83 22.90 29.32
N ALA A 589 -37.30 24.12 29.44
CA ALA A 589 -36.41 24.78 30.41
C ALA A 589 -35.55 24.03 31.49
N SER A 590 -34.28 24.50 31.57
CA SER A 590 -33.44 24.85 32.74
C SER A 590 -33.34 23.93 33.97
N VAL A 591 -32.10 23.46 34.28
CA VAL A 591 -31.18 23.97 35.33
C VAL A 591 -29.74 23.69 34.88
#